data_AF-A0AA46TDK9-F1
#
_entry.id   AF-A0AA46TDK9-F1
#
_cell.length_a   1.000
_cell.length_b   1.000
_cell.length_c   1.000
_cell.angle_alpha   90.00
_cell.angle_beta   90.00
_cell.angle_gamma   90.00
#
_symmetry.space_group_name_H-M   'P 1'
#
loop_
_entity.id
_entity.type
_entity.pdbx_description
1 polymer ?
#
loop_
_entity_poly.entity_id
_entity_poly.type
_entity_poly.pdbx_seq_one_letter_code
_entity_poly.pdbx_strand_id
1 'polypeptide(L)'
;MPVEIKLSDLIRLGVTDEDEAASGVKKLSKRLIREKIIVSYRSGTEFFMLSSRPNGDCLYLHPITRLCTVYEKRPDTCREFPKIGPRPGFCPLGPKRS
;
A
#
# COMPACT_ATOMS: atom_id res chain seq x y z
N MET A 1 -5.20 3.34 -8.94
CA MET A 1 -5.78 2.19 -8.21
C MET A 1 -5.53 2.42 -6.73
N PRO A 2 -6.56 2.70 -5.90
CA PRO A 2 -6.34 2.89 -4.46
C PRO A 2 -5.90 1.57 -3.84
N VAL A 3 -4.78 1.60 -3.10
CA VAL A 3 -4.26 0.43 -2.40
C VAL A 3 -4.45 0.68 -0.91
N GLU A 4 -5.32 -0.10 -0.29
CA GLU A 4 -5.52 -0.12 1.15
C GLU A 4 -4.50 -1.08 1.77
N ILE A 5 -3.80 -0.62 2.80
CA ILE A 5 -2.78 -1.39 3.53
C ILE A 5 -3.00 -1.29 5.03
N LYS A 6 -2.44 -2.23 5.80
CA LYS A 6 -2.52 -2.24 7.27
C LYS A 6 -1.28 -1.61 7.90
N LEU A 7 -1.31 -1.41 9.22
CA LEU A 7 -0.16 -0.91 9.98
C LEU A 7 1.08 -1.82 9.85
N SER A 8 0.86 -3.14 9.85
CA SER A 8 1.92 -4.14 9.62
C SER A 8 2.62 -3.96 8.28
N ASP A 9 1.89 -3.54 7.25
CA ASP A 9 2.45 -3.27 5.92
C ASP A 9 3.30 -2.00 5.92
N LEU A 10 2.89 -0.96 6.66
CA LEU A 10 3.69 0.26 6.82
C LEU A 10 5.04 -0.04 7.48
N ILE A 11 5.04 -0.94 8.47
CA ILE A 11 6.28 -1.40 9.14
C ILE A 11 7.15 -2.18 8.15
N ARG A 12 6.56 -3.11 7.39
CA ARG A 12 7.32 -3.87 6.36
C ARG A 12 7.89 -2.97 5.27
N LEU A 13 7.15 -1.95 4.84
CA LEU A 13 7.62 -0.96 3.87
C LEU A 13 8.79 -0.13 4.43
N GLY A 14 9.04 -0.18 5.74
CA GLY A 14 10.07 0.61 6.42
C GLY A 14 9.70 2.09 6.51
N VAL A 15 8.39 2.40 6.49
CA VAL A 15 7.88 3.76 6.58
C VAL A 15 7.71 4.19 8.05
N THR A 16 7.51 3.21 8.93
CA THR A 16 7.32 3.38 10.37
C THR A 16 7.87 2.16 11.10
N ASP A 17 8.04 2.28 12.41
CA ASP A 17 8.53 1.23 13.30
C ASP A 17 7.46 0.90 14.36
N GLU A 18 7.64 -0.22 15.07
CA GLU A 18 6.69 -0.69 16.10
C GLU A 18 6.51 0.32 17.24
N ASP A 19 7.56 1.03 17.65
CA ASP A 19 7.50 2.06 18.68
C ASP A 19 6.67 3.28 18.26
N GLU A 20 6.80 3.71 16.99
CA GLU A 20 6.04 4.84 16.46
C GLU A 20 4.57 4.45 16.26
N ALA A 21 4.33 3.23 15.81
CA ALA A 21 3.01 2.62 15.73
C ALA A 21 2.32 2.59 17.11
N ALA A 22 3.04 2.19 18.16
CA ALA A 22 2.56 2.16 19.54
C ALA A 22 2.31 3.57 20.12
N SER A 23 3.11 4.56 19.71
CA SER A 23 2.97 5.96 20.16
C SER A 23 1.68 6.64 19.69
N GLY A 24 1.07 6.15 18.61
CA GLY A 24 -0.29 6.49 18.22
C GLY A 24 -0.52 6.67 16.73
N VAL A 25 -1.40 5.83 16.18
CA VAL A 25 -1.77 5.79 14.75
C VAL A 25 -2.30 7.13 14.20
N LYS A 26 -2.97 7.94 15.03
CA LYS A 26 -3.45 9.27 14.61
C LYS A 26 -2.32 10.27 14.33
N LYS A 27 -1.22 10.22 15.09
CA LYS A 27 -0.05 11.09 14.84
C LYS A 27 0.71 10.62 13.62
N LEU A 28 0.93 9.31 13.54
CA LEU A 28 1.58 8.64 12.41
C LEU A 28 0.85 8.95 11.09
N SER A 29 -0.47 8.77 11.04
CA SER A 29 -1.25 9.07 9.82
C SER A 29 -1.11 10.54 9.38
N LYS A 30 -1.11 11.51 10.30
CA LYS A 30 -0.86 12.92 9.95
C LYS A 30 0.54 13.15 9.36
N ARG A 31 1.57 12.49 9.90
CA ARG A 31 2.94 12.52 9.36
C ARG A 31 2.97 11.96 7.94
N LEU A 32 2.40 10.77 7.74
CA LEU A 32 2.40 10.09 6.45
C LEU A 32 1.61 10.83 5.36
N ILE A 33 0.53 11.53 5.72
CA ILE A 33 -0.20 12.42 4.80
C ILE A 33 0.69 13.58 4.36
N ARG A 34 1.43 14.18 5.31
CA ARG A 34 2.36 15.29 5.03
C ARG A 34 3.51 14.86 4.12
N GLU A 35 4.02 13.65 4.30
CA GLU A 35 5.03 13.01 3.44
C GLU A 35 4.45 12.50 2.10
N LYS A 36 3.13 12.63 1.89
CA LYS A 36 2.40 12.15 0.72
C LYS A 36 2.51 10.63 0.49
N ILE A 37 2.78 9.86 1.54
CA ILE A 37 2.82 8.39 1.46
C ILE A 37 1.41 7.80 1.48
N ILE A 38 0.53 8.38 2.29
CA ILE A 38 -0.89 7.99 2.37
C ILE A 38 -1.80 9.17 2.02
N VAL A 39 -3.00 8.87 1.53
CA VAL A 39 -4.08 9.85 1.28
C VAL A 39 -4.93 10.04 2.54
N SER A 40 -5.29 8.93 3.19
CA SER A 40 -6.19 8.94 4.34
C SER A 40 -6.01 7.72 5.23
N TYR A 41 -6.49 7.81 6.46
CA TYR A 41 -6.54 6.72 7.43
C TYR A 41 -7.99 6.53 7.90
N ARG A 42 -8.48 5.27 7.87
CA ARG A 42 -9.81 4.89 8.34
C ARG A 42 -9.70 4.21 9.70
N SER A 43 -10.08 4.91 10.76
CA SER A 43 -9.99 4.38 12.13
C SER A 43 -10.96 3.24 12.45
N GLY A 44 -12.06 3.09 11.70
CA GLY A 44 -13.02 2.01 11.93
C GLY A 44 -12.52 0.64 11.44
N THR A 45 -11.63 0.61 10.46
CA THR A 45 -11.10 -0.61 9.85
C THR A 45 -9.57 -0.71 9.93
N GLU A 46 -8.92 0.29 10.53
CA GLU A 46 -7.47 0.44 10.67
C GLU A 46 -6.70 0.38 9.34
N PHE A 47 -7.36 0.74 8.24
CA PHE A 47 -6.75 0.78 6.91
C PHE A 47 -6.17 2.15 6.60
N PHE A 48 -5.00 2.13 5.96
CA PHE A 48 -4.34 3.28 5.38
C PHE A 48 -4.46 3.21 3.87
N MET A 49 -4.88 4.31 3.27
CA MET A 49 -4.96 4.42 1.82
C MET A 49 -3.64 4.96 1.29
N LEU A 50 -2.85 4.14 0.59
CA LEU A 50 -1.63 4.60 -0.05
C LEU A 50 -1.93 5.69 -1.08
N SER A 51 -1.05 6.68 -1.14
CA SER A 51 -1.07 7.66 -2.22
C SER A 51 -0.73 7.00 -3.55
N SER A 52 -1.32 7.58 -4.60
CA SER A 52 -1.02 7.24 -5.99
C SER A 52 -0.35 8.43 -6.67
N ARG A 53 0.43 8.14 -7.70
CA ARG A 53 0.97 9.16 -8.59
C ARG A 53 -0.16 9.87 -9.35
N PRO A 54 0.09 11.05 -9.95
CA PRO A 54 -0.92 11.80 -10.71
C PRO A 54 -1.53 11.00 -11.87
N ASN A 55 -0.77 10.06 -12.42
CA ASN A 55 -1.22 9.16 -13.48
C ASN A 55 -2.02 7.94 -12.97
N GLY A 56 -2.29 7.85 -11.67
CA GLY A 56 -3.03 6.77 -11.04
C GLY A 56 -2.20 5.53 -10.67
N ASP A 57 -0.89 5.55 -10.93
CA ASP A 57 0.03 4.45 -10.60
C ASP A 57 0.37 4.39 -9.11
N CYS A 58 0.77 3.20 -8.65
CA CYS A 58 1.31 3.03 -7.31
C CYS A 58 2.59 3.87 -7.12
N LEU A 59 2.77 4.46 -5.93
CA LEU A 59 3.97 5.21 -5.55
C LEU A 59 5.27 4.44 -5.77
N TYR A 60 5.24 3.13 -5.50
CA TYR A 60 6.40 2.24 -5.59
C TYR A 60 6.56 1.57 -6.96
N LEU A 61 5.88 2.05 -8.00
CA LEU A 61 6.06 1.53 -9.35
C LEU A 61 7.22 2.24 -10.04
N HIS A 62 8.14 1.51 -10.65
CA HIS A 62 9.21 2.11 -11.43
C HIS A 62 8.61 2.79 -12.69
N PRO A 63 8.95 4.06 -13.00
CA PRO A 63 8.27 4.83 -14.04
C PRO A 63 8.43 4.25 -15.45
N ILE A 64 9.57 3.61 -15.73
CA ILE A 64 9.89 3.04 -17.05
C ILE A 64 9.41 1.58 -17.17
N THR A 65 9.99 0.68 -16.37
CA THR A 65 9.71 -0.76 -16.44
C THR A 65 8.32 -1.15 -15.91
N ARG A 66 7.64 -0.26 -15.18
CA ARG A 66 6.39 -0.54 -14.46
C ARG A 66 6.45 -1.74 -13.51
N LEU A 67 7.65 -2.10 -13.07
CA LEU A 67 7.86 -3.08 -12.02
C LEU A 67 7.82 -2.41 -10.65
N CYS A 68 7.36 -3.11 -9.62
CA CYS A 68 7.44 -2.59 -8.26
C CYS A 68 8.91 -2.45 -7.83
N THR A 69 9.26 -1.40 -7.09
CA THR A 69 10.63 -1.19 -6.58
C THR A 69 10.84 -1.83 -5.21
N VAL A 70 9.77 -2.23 -4.53
CA VAL A 70 9.79 -2.77 -3.15
C VAL A 70 9.33 -4.22 -3.07
N TYR A 71 9.75 -5.07 -4.03
CA TYR A 71 9.28 -6.47 -4.12
C TYR A 71 9.37 -7.24 -2.80
N GLU A 72 10.50 -7.14 -2.11
CA GLU A 72 10.75 -7.84 -0.84
C GLU A 72 9.85 -7.32 0.28
N LYS A 73 9.54 -6.02 0.25
CA LYS A 73 8.76 -5.30 1.28
C LYS A 73 7.30 -5.09 0.90
N ARG A 74 6.81 -5.78 -0.14
CA ARG A 74 5.45 -5.59 -0.66
C ARG A 74 4.41 -5.81 0.44
N PRO A 75 3.38 -4.95 0.50
CA PRO A 75 2.26 -5.13 1.42
C PRO A 75 1.45 -6.38 1.06
N ASP A 76 0.73 -6.92 2.03
CA ASP A 76 -0.09 -8.12 1.86
C ASP A 76 -1.10 -7.96 0.73
N THR A 77 -1.71 -6.78 0.60
CA THR A 77 -2.62 -6.42 -0.51
C THR A 77 -2.00 -6.66 -1.90
N CYS A 78 -0.69 -6.45 -2.04
CA CYS A 78 0.02 -6.70 -3.31
C CYS A 78 0.53 -8.16 -3.43
N ARG A 79 0.82 -8.83 -2.32
CA ARG A 79 1.28 -10.23 -2.30
C ARG A 79 0.14 -11.22 -2.56
N GLU A 80 -1.02 -10.93 -1.98
CA GLU A 80 -2.22 -11.76 -2.09
C GLU A 80 -3.07 -11.41 -3.32
N PHE A 81 -2.66 -10.40 -4.09
CA PHE A 81 -3.28 -10.11 -5.37
C PHE A 81 -3.24 -11.34 -6.29
N PRO A 82 -4.35 -11.76 -6.93
CA PRO A 82 -5.61 -11.03 -7.10
C PRO A 82 -6.71 -11.36 -6.09
N LYS A 83 -6.44 -12.14 -5.02
CA LYS A 83 -7.48 -12.48 -4.01
C LYS A 83 -7.96 -11.22 -3.28
N ILE A 84 -7.03 -10.32 -2.99
CA ILE A 84 -7.28 -9.06 -2.29
C ILE A 84 -6.97 -7.90 -3.25
N GLY A 85 -7.97 -7.05 -3.50
CA GLY A 85 -7.85 -5.93 -4.42
C GLY A 85 -9.21 -5.41 -4.91
N PRO A 86 -9.25 -4.32 -5.70
CA PRO A 86 -10.50 -3.69 -6.15
C PRO A 86 -11.32 -4.59 -7.10
N ARG A 87 -10.71 -5.60 -7.70
CA ARG A 87 -11.37 -6.67 -8.45
C ARG A 87 -10.84 -8.03 -7.97
N PRO A 88 -11.39 -8.59 -6.88
CA PRO A 88 -11.01 -9.92 -6.42
C PRO A 88 -11.14 -10.95 -7.54
N GLY A 89 -10.12 -11.79 -7.74
CA GLY A 89 -10.08 -12.82 -8.78
C GLY A 89 -9.67 -12.34 -10.18
N PHE A 90 -9.51 -11.03 -10.41
CA PHE A 90 -9.06 -10.49 -11.70
C PHE A 90 -7.55 -10.21 -11.72
N CYS A 91 -6.80 -10.92 -12.57
CA CYS A 91 -5.39 -10.61 -12.85
C CYS A 91 -5.28 -9.80 -14.16
N PRO A 92 -4.75 -8.56 -14.17
CA PRO A 92 -4.60 -7.75 -15.38
C PRO A 92 -3.59 -8.32 -16.38
N LEU A 93 -2.73 -9.27 -15.97
CA LEU A 93 -1.82 -9.99 -16.87
C LEU A 93 -2.47 -11.23 -17.52
N GLY A 94 -3.75 -11.50 -17.23
CA GLY A 94 -4.51 -12.63 -17.78
C GLY A 94 -4.52 -13.88 -16.88
N PRO A 95 -5.46 -14.81 -17.12
CA PRO A 95 -5.46 -16.11 -16.45
C PRO A 95 -4.12 -16.80 -16.71
N LYS A 96 -3.58 -17.50 -15.71
CA LYS A 96 -2.49 -18.46 -15.98
C LYS A 96 -2.96 -19.34 -17.13
N ARG A 97 -2.25 -19.30 -18.26
CA ARG A 97 -2.36 -20.37 -19.25
C ARG A 97 -1.94 -21.64 -18.51
N SER A 98 -2.93 -22.49 -18.24
CA SER A 98 -2.76 -23.88 -17.84
C SER A 98 -2.00 -24.64 -18.91
#